data_AF-A0A2N9N188-F1
#
_entry.id   AF-A0A2N9N188-F1
#
_cell.length_a   1.000
_cell.length_b   1.000
_cell.length_c   1.000
_cell.angle_alpha   90.00
_cell.angle_beta   90.00
_cell.angle_gamma   90.00
#
_symmetry.space_group_name_H-M   'P 1'
#
loop_
_entity.id
_entity.type
_entity.pdbx_description
1 polymer ?
#
loop_
_entity_poly.entity_id
_entity_poly.type
_entity_poly.pdbx_seq_one_letter_code
_entity_poly.pdbx_strand_id
1 'polypeptide(L)'
;MTLRKSVDASWRTAVLLIVSVSCAQQDNEPGRSIGRVSAKGGLIVMELDRDALGKANLFDLTGRTLRFTTDGSLYRVESGPLDLDSDYGPELSGAEVTLRNFRFPFSGKSWESFLVGTTGSIRFGASEKDIVPTLTAIGTEA
;
A
#
# COMPACT_ATOMS: atom_id res chain seq x y z
N MET A 1 -20.31 55.13 -68.15
CA MET A 1 -20.23 55.63 -66.76
C MET A 1 -21.57 55.32 -66.11
N THR A 2 -21.64 54.21 -65.37
CA THR A 2 -22.90 53.64 -64.86
C THR A 2 -22.61 53.06 -63.47
N LEU A 3 -23.17 53.67 -62.43
CA LEU A 3 -23.14 53.14 -61.07
C LEU A 3 -24.03 51.90 -60.98
N ARG A 4 -23.53 50.82 -60.39
CA ARG A 4 -24.34 49.76 -59.80
C ARG A 4 -23.74 49.28 -58.47
N LYS A 5 -24.39 49.75 -57.40
CA LYS A 5 -24.76 49.12 -56.12
C LYS A 5 -23.72 48.29 -55.35
N SER A 6 -23.47 48.81 -54.14
CA SER A 6 -22.91 48.17 -52.96
C SER A 6 -23.56 46.82 -52.66
N VAL A 7 -22.73 45.83 -52.38
CA VAL A 7 -23.12 44.57 -51.73
C VAL A 7 -22.34 44.50 -50.43
N ASP A 8 -23.07 44.63 -49.33
CA ASP A 8 -22.54 44.53 -47.98
C ASP A 8 -22.18 43.07 -47.70
N ALA A 9 -20.91 42.81 -47.39
CA ALA A 9 -20.44 41.51 -46.93
C ALA A 9 -20.08 41.62 -45.44
N SER A 10 -21.09 41.41 -44.60
CA SER A 10 -20.94 41.22 -43.15
C SER A 10 -20.20 39.90 -42.88
N TRP A 11 -18.90 39.99 -42.64
CA TRP A 11 -18.08 38.86 -42.20
C TRP A 11 -18.46 38.54 -40.75
N ARG A 12 -19.25 37.48 -40.53
CA ARG A 12 -19.51 36.94 -39.20
C ARG A 12 -18.31 36.09 -38.78
N THR A 13 -17.56 36.61 -37.82
CA THR A 13 -16.46 35.91 -37.13
C THR A 13 -17.02 34.69 -36.39
N ALA A 14 -16.76 33.49 -36.91
CA ALA A 14 -17.04 32.25 -36.19
C ALA A 14 -15.94 32.02 -35.16
N VAL A 15 -16.26 32.18 -33.87
CA VAL A 15 -15.39 31.77 -32.77
C VAL A 15 -15.42 30.24 -32.70
N LEU A 16 -14.35 29.59 -33.18
CA LEU A 16 -14.11 28.17 -32.91
C LEU A 16 -13.77 28.03 -31.43
N LEU A 17 -14.75 27.58 -30.64
CA LEU A 17 -14.48 26.99 -29.33
C LEU A 17 -13.79 25.66 -29.57
N ILE A 18 -12.45 25.67 -29.53
CA ILE A 18 -11.66 24.45 -29.44
C ILE A 18 -11.93 23.87 -28.06
N VAL A 19 -12.89 22.94 -27.97
CA VAL A 19 -12.99 22.06 -26.82
C VAL A 19 -11.74 21.21 -26.84
N SER A 20 -10.76 21.58 -26.02
CA SER A 20 -9.63 20.72 -25.68
C SER A 20 -10.17 19.51 -24.93
N VAL A 21 -10.57 18.48 -25.67
CA VAL A 21 -10.73 17.15 -25.09
C VAL A 21 -9.35 16.75 -24.60
N SER A 22 -9.11 16.92 -23.30
CA SER A 22 -7.94 16.34 -22.66
C SER A 22 -8.11 14.83 -22.73
N CYS A 23 -7.42 14.18 -23.68
CA CYS A 23 -7.21 12.73 -23.63
C CYS A 23 -6.31 12.44 -22.42
N ALA A 24 -6.90 12.33 -21.24
CA ALA A 24 -6.24 11.77 -20.05
C ALA A 24 -6.24 10.22 -20.06
N GLN A 25 -6.71 9.60 -21.15
CA GLN A 25 -6.51 8.19 -21.41
C GLN A 25 -5.35 8.06 -22.39
N GLN A 26 -4.16 8.35 -21.86
CA GLN A 26 -2.93 7.83 -22.44
C GLN A 26 -3.11 6.30 -22.43
N ASP A 27 -2.95 5.65 -23.59
CA ASP A 27 -2.82 4.20 -23.68
C ASP A 27 -1.73 3.77 -22.68
N ASN A 28 -2.16 3.36 -21.49
CA ASN A 28 -1.26 2.72 -20.55
C ASN A 28 -1.14 1.30 -21.09
N GLU A 29 -0.04 1.05 -21.80
CA GLU A 29 0.40 -0.29 -22.13
C GLU A 29 0.17 -1.20 -20.91
N PRO A 30 -0.55 -2.32 -21.06
CA PRO A 30 -0.77 -3.24 -19.96
C PRO A 30 0.56 -3.55 -19.27
N GLY A 31 0.58 -3.39 -17.94
CA GLY A 31 1.76 -3.67 -17.15
C GLY A 31 2.28 -5.09 -17.43
N ARG A 32 3.60 -5.26 -17.39
CA ARG A 32 4.22 -6.58 -17.56
C ARG A 32 3.63 -7.56 -16.53
N SER A 33 3.20 -8.73 -16.99
CA SER A 33 2.78 -9.81 -16.10
C SER A 33 3.90 -10.13 -15.10
N ILE A 34 3.56 -10.15 -13.81
CA ILE A 34 4.48 -10.47 -12.72
C ILE A 34 4.16 -11.83 -12.08
N GLY A 35 3.20 -12.57 -12.63
CA GLY A 35 2.79 -13.85 -12.07
C GLY A 35 1.35 -14.25 -12.42
N ARG A 36 0.81 -15.19 -11.65
CA ARG A 36 -0.53 -15.74 -11.81
C ARG A 36 -1.39 -15.46 -10.58
N VAL A 37 -2.66 -15.15 -10.82
CA VAL A 37 -3.67 -15.02 -9.77
C VAL A 37 -4.65 -16.18 -9.88
N SER A 38 -4.97 -16.81 -8.76
CA SER A 38 -6.05 -17.80 -8.65
C SER A 38 -6.94 -17.49 -7.45
N ALA A 39 -8.20 -17.92 -7.52
CA ALA A 39 -9.12 -17.84 -6.39
C ALA A 39 -9.41 -19.25 -5.89
N LYS A 40 -9.30 -19.47 -4.57
CA LYS A 40 -9.71 -20.71 -3.90
C LYS A 40 -10.71 -20.34 -2.81
N GLY A 41 -12.01 -20.52 -3.10
CA GLY A 41 -13.08 -20.00 -2.25
C GLY A 41 -13.02 -18.48 -2.14
N GLY A 42 -12.94 -17.96 -0.91
CA GLY A 42 -12.76 -16.53 -0.64
C GLY A 42 -11.31 -16.02 -0.62
N LEU A 43 -10.33 -16.87 -0.95
CA LEU A 43 -8.90 -16.52 -0.92
C LEU A 43 -8.37 -16.22 -2.32
N ILE A 44 -7.73 -15.06 -2.49
CA ILE A 44 -6.96 -14.73 -3.69
C ILE A 44 -5.51 -15.14 -3.45
N VAL A 45 -4.99 -16.04 -4.28
CA VAL A 45 -3.60 -16.50 -4.26
C VAL A 45 -2.88 -15.88 -5.45
N MET A 46 -1.81 -15.13 -5.17
CA MET A 46 -0.92 -14.57 -6.19
C MET A 46 0.41 -15.29 -6.15
N GLU A 47 0.75 -15.98 -7.23
CA GLU A 47 2.03 -16.64 -7.45
C GLU A 47 2.88 -15.73 -8.32
N LEU A 48 3.99 -15.23 -7.78
CA LEU A 48 4.87 -14.32 -8.51
C LEU A 48 5.94 -15.10 -9.29
N ASP A 49 6.24 -14.64 -10.50
CA ASP A 49 7.39 -15.17 -11.26
C ASP A 49 8.69 -14.90 -10.49
N ARG A 50 9.73 -15.71 -10.71
CA ARG A 50 10.99 -15.67 -9.92
C ARG A 50 11.60 -14.27 -9.77
N ASP A 51 11.51 -13.44 -10.82
CA ASP A 51 12.11 -12.10 -10.87
C ASP A 51 11.05 -10.98 -10.93
N ALA A 52 9.80 -11.31 -10.60
CA ALA A 52 8.66 -10.40 -10.62
C ALA A 52 8.85 -9.15 -9.75
N LEU A 53 9.47 -9.32 -8.59
CA LEU A 53 9.76 -8.24 -7.63
C LEU A 53 11.14 -7.60 -7.88
N GLY A 54 11.79 -7.96 -8.98
CA GLY A 54 13.18 -7.61 -9.24
C GLY A 54 14.15 -8.32 -8.28
N LYS A 55 15.43 -7.92 -8.36
CA LYS A 55 16.47 -8.41 -7.44
C LYS A 55 16.11 -7.96 -6.02
N ALA A 56 16.11 -8.89 -5.07
CA ALA A 56 15.94 -8.57 -3.66
C ALA A 56 17.01 -7.54 -3.24
N ASN A 57 16.58 -6.30 -2.97
CA ASN A 57 17.43 -5.27 -2.39
C ASN A 57 17.45 -5.48 -0.87
N LEU A 58 18.03 -6.61 -0.46
CA LEU A 58 18.34 -6.84 0.94
C LEU A 58 19.40 -5.82 1.33
N PHE A 59 19.03 -4.87 2.18
CA PHE A 59 19.98 -3.98 2.82
C PHE A 59 20.74 -4.81 3.85
N ASP A 60 21.82 -5.45 3.43
CA ASP A 60 22.78 -5.98 4.39
C ASP A 60 23.59 -4.80 4.92
N LEU A 61 23.31 -4.41 6.16
CA LEU A 61 24.06 -3.35 6.83
C LEU A 61 25.41 -3.86 7.34
N THR A 62 25.73 -5.15 7.17
CA THR A 62 27.00 -5.78 7.56
C THR A 62 27.32 -5.48 9.02
N GLY A 63 26.31 -5.64 9.89
CA GLY A 63 26.43 -5.34 11.32
C GLY A 63 26.57 -3.85 11.64
N ARG A 64 25.93 -2.98 10.85
CA ARG A 64 25.84 -1.53 11.10
C ARG A 64 24.38 -1.11 11.32
N THR A 65 24.19 0.06 11.91
CA THR A 65 22.88 0.70 12.06
C THR A 65 22.86 2.00 11.26
N LEU A 66 21.71 2.31 10.65
CA LEU A 66 21.44 3.62 10.06
C LEU A 66 20.59 4.43 11.03
N ARG A 67 21.11 5.57 11.50
CA ARG A 67 20.38 6.51 12.37
C ARG A 67 19.85 7.65 11.53
N PHE A 68 18.53 7.80 11.51
CA PHE A 68 17.85 8.93 10.89
C PHE A 68 17.62 10.00 11.94
N THR A 69 18.14 11.20 11.69
CA THR A 69 17.90 12.37 12.54
C THR A 69 17.21 13.43 11.71
N THR A 70 16.17 14.06 12.24
CA THR A 70 15.50 15.18 11.58
C THR A 70 16.46 16.35 11.42
N ASP A 71 16.56 16.88 10.20
CA ASP A 71 17.33 18.07 9.85
C ASP A 71 16.42 19.03 9.08
N GLY A 72 15.74 19.90 9.84
CA GLY A 72 14.65 20.73 9.32
C GLY A 72 13.47 19.88 8.82
N SER A 73 13.15 20.01 7.53
CA SER A 73 12.10 19.24 6.84
C SER A 73 12.60 17.94 6.21
N LEU A 74 13.91 17.66 6.32
CA LEU A 74 14.56 16.49 5.75
C LEU A 74 15.09 15.58 6.86
N TYR A 75 15.67 14.45 6.44
CA TYR A 75 16.38 13.54 7.32
C TYR A 75 17.86 13.51 6.94
N ARG A 76 18.71 13.58 7.94
CA ARG A 76 20.12 13.22 7.84
C ARG A 76 20.29 11.76 8.25
N VAL A 77 21.10 11.03 7.49
CA VAL A 77 21.41 9.63 7.73
C VAL A 77 22.85 9.49 8.20
N GLU A 78 23.04 8.77 9.30
CA GLU A 78 24.37 8.43 9.82
C GLU A 78 24.50 6.91 9.93
N SER A 79 25.68 6.38 9.58
CA SER A 79 25.98 4.96 9.73
C SER A 79 26.88 4.73 10.94
N GLY A 80 26.38 4.00 11.92
CA GLY A 80 27.11 3.62 13.14
C GLY A 80 27.36 2.11 13.25
N PRO A 81 28.14 1.66 14.25
CA PRO A 81 28.16 0.25 14.63
C PRO A 81 26.74 -0.22 14.98
N LEU A 82 26.49 -1.53 14.88
CA LEU A 82 25.24 -2.13 15.38
C LEU A 82 25.13 -1.87 16.88
N ASP A 83 24.32 -0.88 17.22
CA ASP A 83 23.96 -0.51 18.58
C ASP A 83 22.47 -0.76 18.71
N LEU A 84 22.14 -2.01 19.05
CA LEU A 84 20.79 -2.40 19.38
C LEU A 84 20.67 -2.18 20.90
N ASP A 85 19.74 -1.36 21.35
CA ASP A 85 19.56 -1.05 22.78
C ASP A 85 19.41 -2.33 23.60
N SER A 86 20.35 -2.62 24.51
CA SER A 86 20.30 -3.85 25.33
C SER A 86 19.03 -3.95 26.18
N ASP A 87 18.30 -2.85 26.37
CA ASP A 87 17.00 -2.81 27.04
C ASP A 87 15.83 -3.03 26.06
N TYR A 88 15.80 -4.19 25.37
CA TYR A 88 14.65 -4.58 24.51
C TYR A 88 13.38 -4.92 25.30
N GLY A 89 13.37 -4.67 26.61
CA GLY A 89 12.30 -5.04 27.50
C GLY A 89 12.24 -6.55 27.80
N PRO A 90 11.22 -6.97 28.58
CA PRO A 90 11.06 -8.35 29.00
C PRO A 90 10.67 -9.26 27.85
N GLU A 91 11.08 -10.53 27.94
CA GLU A 91 10.62 -11.59 27.05
C GLU A 91 9.08 -11.65 27.03
N LEU A 92 8.50 -11.80 25.84
CA LEU A 92 7.06 -11.90 25.68
C LEU A 92 6.56 -13.22 26.28
N SER A 93 5.65 -13.12 27.25
CA SER A 93 5.04 -14.30 27.90
C SER A 93 3.97 -15.00 27.05
N GLY A 94 3.66 -14.47 25.86
CA GLY A 94 2.61 -14.98 25.00
C GLY A 94 2.67 -14.41 23.59
N ALA A 95 1.81 -14.94 22.71
CA ALA A 95 1.77 -14.57 21.31
C ALA A 95 1.07 -13.23 21.05
N GLU A 96 0.38 -12.63 22.02
CA GLU A 96 -0.28 -11.33 21.87
C GLU A 96 0.41 -10.26 22.71
N VAL A 97 0.65 -9.11 22.11
CA VAL A 97 1.29 -7.95 22.73
C VAL A 97 0.31 -6.79 22.72
N THR A 98 -0.03 -6.27 23.90
CA THR A 98 -0.78 -5.03 24.05
C THR A 98 0.18 -3.87 24.35
N LEU A 99 0.14 -2.85 23.51
CA LEU A 99 0.98 -1.65 23.63
C LEU A 99 0.38 -0.71 24.67
N ARG A 100 1.21 -0.22 25.59
CA ARG A 100 0.79 0.74 26.62
C ARG A 100 1.08 2.16 26.14
N ASN A 101 0.09 3.04 26.26
CA ASN A 101 0.20 4.46 25.93
C ASN A 101 0.65 4.75 24.49
N PHE A 102 0.52 3.78 23.60
CA PHE A 102 0.93 3.90 22.21
C PHE A 102 -0.12 3.25 21.31
N ARG A 103 -0.49 3.98 20.26
CA ARG A 103 -1.41 3.52 19.21
C ARG A 103 -0.82 3.98 17.89
N PHE A 104 -0.87 3.12 16.88
CA PHE A 104 -0.35 3.44 15.56
C PHE A 104 -1.37 3.16 14.46
N PRO A 105 -1.39 3.97 13.39
CA PRO A 105 -2.26 3.74 12.24
C PRO A 105 -1.63 2.72 11.28
N PHE A 106 -2.36 1.66 10.93
CA PHE A 106 -1.96 0.71 9.89
C PHE A 106 -3.19 0.10 9.20
N SER A 107 -3.17 0.03 7.87
CA SER A 107 -4.28 -0.50 7.05
C SER A 107 -5.65 0.15 7.35
N GLY A 108 -5.66 1.48 7.52
CA GLY A 108 -6.89 2.25 7.77
C GLY A 108 -7.51 2.07 9.16
N LYS A 109 -6.84 1.36 10.08
CA LYS A 109 -7.27 1.17 11.48
C LYS A 109 -6.19 1.63 12.45
N SER A 110 -6.61 2.00 13.65
CA SER A 110 -5.71 2.28 14.78
C SER A 110 -5.54 1.01 15.59
N TRP A 111 -4.29 0.58 15.77
CA TRP A 111 -3.94 -0.63 16.50
C TRP A 111 -3.28 -0.28 17.83
N GLU A 112 -3.63 -1.04 18.86
CA GLU A 112 -3.01 -1.00 20.20
C GLU A 112 -2.52 -2.39 20.64
N SER A 113 -2.67 -3.40 19.79
CA SER A 113 -2.12 -4.74 19.99
C SER A 113 -1.70 -5.38 18.67
N PHE A 114 -0.85 -6.39 18.76
CA PHE A 114 -0.44 -7.24 17.65
C PHE A 114 -0.10 -8.64 18.15
N LEU A 115 -0.06 -9.61 17.24
CA LEU A 115 0.36 -10.98 17.53
C LEU A 115 1.73 -11.28 16.95
N VAL A 116 2.55 -12.03 17.70
CA VAL A 116 3.86 -12.54 17.29
C VAL A 116 3.78 -14.06 17.15
N GLY A 117 4.03 -14.57 15.95
CA GLY A 117 4.16 -16.00 15.69
C GLY A 117 5.50 -16.54 16.17
N THR A 118 5.61 -17.88 16.27
CA THR A 118 6.82 -18.58 16.72
C THR A 118 8.07 -18.32 15.86
N THR A 119 7.87 -17.90 14.61
CA THR A 119 8.95 -17.53 13.68
C THR A 119 9.26 -16.02 13.67
N GLY A 120 8.65 -15.25 14.57
CA GLY A 120 8.81 -13.79 14.62
C GLY A 120 7.91 -13.02 13.65
N SER A 121 6.94 -13.68 13.00
CA SER A 121 5.96 -13.00 12.15
C SER A 121 5.00 -12.15 12.98
N ILE A 122 4.73 -10.91 12.53
CA ILE A 122 3.79 -10.01 13.20
C ILE A 122 2.46 -10.00 12.45
N ARG A 123 1.35 -10.20 13.16
CA ARG A 123 -0.01 -10.13 12.64
C ARG A 123 -0.84 -9.08 13.38
N PHE A 124 -1.80 -8.49 12.69
CA PHE A 124 -2.77 -7.57 13.26
C PHE A 124 -4.18 -8.13 13.04
N GLY A 125 -5.03 -8.10 14.05
CA GLY A 125 -6.40 -8.62 13.98
C GLY A 125 -6.69 -9.69 15.04
N ALA A 126 -7.82 -10.39 14.89
CA ALA A 126 -8.23 -11.44 15.82
C ALA A 126 -7.21 -12.59 15.85
N SER A 127 -7.02 -13.19 17.03
CA SER A 127 -6.23 -14.41 17.17
C SER A 127 -6.89 -15.52 16.36
N GLU A 128 -6.10 -16.41 15.77
CA GLU A 128 -6.61 -17.59 15.04
C GLU A 128 -7.52 -18.46 15.91
N LYS A 129 -7.33 -18.42 17.23
CA LYS A 129 -8.18 -19.07 18.24
C LYS A 129 -9.60 -18.49 18.28
N ASP A 130 -9.78 -17.22 17.91
CA ASP A 130 -11.07 -16.53 17.88
C ASP A 130 -11.76 -16.64 16.50
N ILE A 131 -11.06 -17.20 15.50
CA ILE A 131 -11.58 -17.37 14.13
C ILE A 131 -12.28 -18.72 13.98
N VAL A 132 -12.25 -19.62 14.97
CA VAL A 132 -13.11 -20.82 14.95
C VAL A 132 -14.56 -20.35 15.12
N PRO A 133 -15.43 -20.39 14.07
CA PRO A 133 -16.82 -20.15 14.32
C PRO A 133 -17.30 -21.26 15.26
N THR A 134 -17.99 -20.87 16.31
CA THR A 134 -18.88 -21.72 17.11
C THR A 134 -19.80 -22.49 16.17
N LEU A 135 -19.35 -23.62 15.64
CA LEU A 135 -20.19 -24.64 15.03
C LEU A 135 -20.46 -25.67 16.11
N THR A 136 -21.30 -25.32 17.08
CA THR A 136 -21.90 -26.30 17.97
C THR A 136 -23.35 -25.92 18.20
N ALA A 137 -24.20 -26.91 17.92
CA ALA A 137 -25.63 -27.02 18.24
C ALA A 137 -26.62 -26.20 17.39
N ILE A 138 -27.01 -26.76 16.25
CA ILE A 138 -28.45 -26.94 15.98
C ILE A 138 -28.70 -28.44 15.93
N GLY A 139 -29.33 -28.94 17.00
CA GLY A 139 -29.72 -30.32 17.16
C GLY A 139 -30.73 -30.72 16.10
N THR A 140 -30.58 -31.96 15.65
CA THR A 140 -31.61 -32.74 14.97
C THR A 140 -32.79 -32.92 15.94
N GLU A 141 -33.96 -32.39 15.58
CA GLU A 141 -35.23 -32.95 16.07
C GLU A 141 -35.84 -33.79 14.96
N ALA A 142 -36.31 -34.96 15.39
CA ALA A 142 -36.92 -36.03 14.60
C ALA A 142 -38.39 -35.74 14.27
#